data_AF-A0A7C7ETI8-F1
#
_entry.id   AF-A0A7C7ETI8-F1
#
_cell.length_a   1.000
_cell.length_b   1.000
_cell.length_c   1.000
_cell.angle_alpha   90.00
_cell.angle_beta   90.00
_cell.angle_gamma   90.00
#
_symmetry.space_group_name_H-M   'P 1'
#
loop_
_entity.id
_entity.type
_entity.pdbx_description
1 polymer ?
#
loop_
_entity_poly.entity_id
_entity_poly.type
_entity_poly.pdbx_seq_one_letter_code
_entity_poly.pdbx_strand_id
1 'polypeptide(L)'
;MNPYIPYKLPRFVIIDYRAGEEILNCLKKLKIQPIKTIKCTDLQEPVDGHPDMVIHPVDYETLIVAPNVYDYYRNVFAGKGIKVIKGGKTLSRNYPEDIAYNVARIGRYAVHNIQHTDQVLKYYLEEAGIEFIHVNQGYTKCSLTPISENRALTSDFLIHEKLKTHNIDCMYINPEVVYLKGYNYGFIGGCTGLINEKIFLSTGKIFDKNISLSLKKFIQSSGYIYKEASSGQITDLGTLIPII
;
A
#
# COMPACT_ATOMS: atom_id res chain seq x y z
N MET A 1 0.45 14.79 -7.06
CA MET A 1 1.59 13.85 -6.98
C MET A 1 1.22 12.73 -6.02
N ASN A 2 1.34 11.48 -6.45
CA ASN A 2 1.02 10.30 -5.64
C ASN A 2 2.29 9.44 -5.44
N PRO A 3 2.83 9.32 -4.21
CA PRO A 3 4.08 8.61 -3.98
C PRO A 3 3.99 7.10 -4.20
N TYR A 4 2.78 6.54 -4.27
CA TYR A 4 2.56 5.14 -4.66
C TYR A 4 2.59 4.90 -6.18
N ILE A 5 2.70 5.97 -6.98
CA ILE A 5 2.88 5.93 -8.44
C ILE A 5 4.26 6.52 -8.76
N PRO A 6 5.33 5.70 -8.76
CA PRO A 6 6.67 6.18 -9.03
C PRO A 6 6.87 6.53 -10.51
N TYR A 7 7.55 7.65 -10.77
CA TYR A 7 7.86 8.14 -12.13
C TYR A 7 9.24 7.69 -12.66
N LYS A 8 10.03 7.02 -11.81
CA LYS A 8 11.31 6.40 -12.17
C LYS A 8 11.55 5.17 -11.30
N LEU A 9 12.56 4.37 -11.64
CA LEU A 9 12.96 3.21 -10.85
C LEU A 9 13.27 3.60 -9.39
N PRO A 10 12.62 2.99 -8.39
CA PRO A 10 12.85 3.31 -6.99
C PRO A 10 14.17 2.70 -6.51
N ARG A 11 14.82 3.38 -5.56
CA ARG A 11 16.00 2.86 -4.88
C ARG A 11 15.64 1.75 -3.91
N PHE A 12 14.51 1.90 -3.24
CA PHE A 12 14.05 0.97 -2.22
C PHE A 12 12.58 0.60 -2.40
N VAL A 13 12.20 -0.56 -1.88
CA VAL A 13 10.80 -0.92 -1.63
C VAL A 13 10.67 -1.33 -0.17
N ILE A 14 9.81 -0.67 0.57
CA ILE A 14 9.45 -1.07 1.94
C ILE A 14 8.45 -2.23 1.84
N ILE A 15 8.72 -3.30 2.58
CA ILE A 15 7.92 -4.53 2.55
C ILE A 15 7.90 -5.20 3.92
N ASP A 16 6.83 -5.93 4.23
CA ASP A 16 6.70 -6.72 5.45
C ASP A 16 7.96 -7.57 5.75
N TYR A 17 8.38 -7.60 7.01
CA TYR A 17 9.54 -8.36 7.47
C TYR A 17 9.44 -9.87 7.18
N ARG A 18 8.22 -10.38 7.03
CA ARG A 18 7.86 -11.77 6.70
C ARG A 18 7.97 -12.08 5.20
N ALA A 19 8.27 -11.09 4.35
CA ALA A 19 8.47 -11.32 2.93
C ALA A 19 9.54 -12.41 2.67
N GLY A 20 9.15 -13.42 1.89
CA GLY A 20 9.98 -14.56 1.54
C GLY A 20 11.06 -14.26 0.50
N GLU A 21 12.06 -15.13 0.42
CA GLU A 21 13.26 -14.91 -0.41
C GLU A 21 12.97 -14.76 -1.91
N GLU A 22 11.96 -15.42 -2.47
CA GLU A 22 11.58 -15.23 -3.87
C GLU A 22 11.21 -13.78 -4.18
N ILE A 23 10.40 -13.16 -3.32
CA ILE A 23 9.98 -11.76 -3.46
C ILE A 23 11.18 -10.82 -3.33
N LEU A 24 12.02 -11.03 -2.31
CA LEU A 24 13.22 -10.22 -2.07
C LEU A 24 14.20 -10.32 -3.24
N ASN A 25 14.39 -11.52 -3.80
CA ASN A 25 15.26 -11.76 -4.94
C ASN A 25 14.67 -11.17 -6.23
N CYS A 26 13.34 -11.14 -6.39
CA CYS A 26 12.70 -10.44 -7.50
C CYS A 26 13.02 -8.94 -7.46
N LEU A 27 12.90 -8.29 -6.30
CA LEU A 27 13.25 -6.88 -6.12
C LEU A 27 14.73 -6.62 -6.41
N LYS A 28 15.64 -7.44 -5.87
CA LYS A 28 17.09 -7.33 -6.11
C LYS A 28 17.44 -7.47 -7.60
N LYS A 29 16.78 -8.38 -8.33
CA LYS A 29 16.95 -8.54 -9.80
C LYS A 29 16.49 -7.30 -10.59
N LEU A 30 15.53 -6.54 -10.04
CA LEU A 30 15.12 -5.24 -10.57
C LEU A 30 16.07 -4.10 -10.16
N LYS A 31 17.18 -4.40 -9.47
CA LYS A 31 18.12 -3.44 -8.89
C LYS A 31 17.49 -2.54 -7.82
N ILE A 32 16.48 -3.06 -7.12
CA ILE A 32 15.77 -2.38 -6.03
C ILE A 32 16.16 -3.06 -4.72
N GLN A 33 16.55 -2.26 -3.72
CA GLN A 33 16.89 -2.79 -2.41
C GLN A 33 15.62 -2.91 -1.53
N PRO A 34 15.24 -4.12 -1.07
CA PRO A 34 14.14 -4.25 -0.11
C PRO A 34 14.54 -3.69 1.25
N ILE A 35 13.64 -2.93 1.87
CA ILE A 35 13.70 -2.51 3.27
C ILE A 35 12.60 -3.25 4.01
N LYS A 36 12.98 -4.17 4.90
CA LYS A 36 12.02 -4.89 5.73
C LYS A 36 11.48 -3.97 6.82
N THR A 37 10.19 -4.09 7.10
CA THR A 37 9.58 -3.49 8.29
C THR A 37 10.13 -4.11 9.57
N ILE A 38 9.72 -3.56 10.72
CA ILE A 38 9.84 -4.19 12.02
C ILE A 38 8.43 -4.57 12.50
N LYS A 39 8.33 -5.61 13.34
CA LYS A 39 7.08 -5.98 14.00
C LYS A 39 6.59 -4.83 14.90
N CYS A 40 5.40 -4.32 14.64
CA CYS A 40 4.70 -3.40 15.55
C CYS A 40 3.88 -4.22 16.56
N THR A 41 4.43 -4.45 17.75
CA THR A 41 3.85 -5.37 18.76
C THR A 41 2.48 -4.96 19.29
N ASP A 42 2.09 -3.70 19.08
CA ASP A 42 0.79 -3.18 19.48
C ASP A 42 -0.35 -3.51 18.49
N LEU A 43 -0.03 -4.06 17.32
CA LEU A 43 -1.01 -4.46 16.29
C LEU A 43 -1.35 -5.95 16.36
N GLN A 44 -2.41 -6.37 15.66
CA GLN A 44 -2.73 -7.80 15.54
C GLN A 44 -1.68 -8.52 14.70
N GLU A 45 -1.37 -9.77 15.07
CA GLU A 45 -0.34 -10.58 14.41
C GLU A 45 -0.45 -10.60 12.88
N PRO A 46 -1.64 -10.73 12.25
CA PRO A 46 -1.70 -10.78 10.80
C PRO A 46 -1.16 -9.51 10.12
N VAL A 47 -1.30 -8.34 10.73
CA VAL A 47 -0.98 -7.04 10.13
C VAL A 47 0.18 -6.30 10.82
N ASP A 48 0.80 -6.90 11.84
CA ASP A 48 1.86 -6.25 12.64
C ASP A 48 3.17 -5.98 11.88
N GLY A 49 3.34 -6.58 10.71
CA GLY A 49 4.45 -6.33 9.80
C GLY A 49 4.09 -5.44 8.61
N HIS A 50 2.82 -5.09 8.40
CA HIS A 50 2.36 -4.38 7.22
C HIS A 50 2.90 -2.94 7.18
N PRO A 51 3.67 -2.53 6.15
CA PRO A 51 4.20 -1.17 6.10
C PRO A 51 3.09 -0.12 5.97
N ASP A 52 2.04 -0.37 5.20
CA ASP A 52 0.91 0.55 5.03
C ASP A 52 0.05 0.77 6.30
N MET A 53 0.25 -0.03 7.36
CA MET A 53 -0.38 0.21 8.65
C MET A 53 0.36 1.27 9.47
N VAL A 54 1.67 1.40 9.28
CA VAL A 54 2.55 2.21 10.14
C VAL A 54 3.31 3.31 9.42
N ILE A 55 3.31 3.33 8.09
CA ILE A 55 4.02 4.30 7.24
C ILE A 55 3.07 4.82 6.16
N HIS A 56 3.06 6.14 5.98
CA HIS A 56 2.43 6.79 4.83
C HIS A 56 3.41 7.78 4.18
N PRO A 57 3.85 7.55 2.94
CA PRO A 57 4.54 8.57 2.16
C PRO A 57 3.58 9.69 1.78
N VAL A 58 3.91 10.95 2.12
CA VAL A 58 3.10 12.12 1.72
C VAL A 58 3.60 12.75 0.42
N ASP A 59 4.88 12.55 0.12
CA ASP A 59 5.54 12.84 -1.14
C ASP A 59 6.67 11.80 -1.38
N TYR A 60 7.55 12.02 -2.36
CA TYR A 60 8.62 11.07 -2.69
C TYR A 60 9.80 11.06 -1.71
N GLU A 61 9.93 12.08 -0.87
CA GLU A 61 11.07 12.29 0.03
C GLU A 61 10.65 12.32 1.51
N THR A 62 9.35 12.28 1.82
CA THR A 62 8.80 12.44 3.17
C THR A 62 7.84 11.32 3.54
N LEU A 63 8.12 10.67 4.67
CA LEU A 63 7.29 9.64 5.28
C LEU A 63 6.70 10.15 6.60
N ILE A 64 5.40 9.94 6.81
CA ILE A 64 4.77 9.98 8.12
C ILE A 64 4.79 8.57 8.70
N VAL A 65 5.26 8.42 9.92
CA VAL A 65 5.46 7.12 10.57
C VAL A 65 4.81 7.09 11.95
N ALA A 66 4.08 6.02 12.23
CA ALA A 66 3.44 5.78 13.51
C ALA A 66 4.45 5.87 14.68
N PRO A 67 4.09 6.53 15.80
CA PRO A 67 4.92 6.61 16.99
C PRO A 67 5.50 5.29 17.48
N ASN A 68 4.75 4.18 17.35
CA ASN A 68 5.12 2.83 17.81
C ASN A 68 6.46 2.34 17.24
N VAL A 69 6.79 2.76 16.02
CA VAL A 69 7.93 2.24 15.23
C VAL A 69 8.82 3.37 14.69
N TYR A 70 8.60 4.60 15.15
CA TYR A 70 9.27 5.80 14.63
C TYR A 70 10.80 5.71 14.70
N ASP A 71 11.37 5.32 15.83
CA ASP A 71 12.82 5.32 16.02
C ASP A 71 13.54 4.34 15.08
N TYR A 72 12.91 3.19 14.82
CA TYR A 72 13.42 2.23 13.82
C TYR A 72 13.51 2.89 12.45
N TYR A 73 12.41 3.48 11.96
CA TYR A 73 12.38 4.06 10.61
C TYR A 73 13.23 5.33 10.49
N ARG A 74 13.30 6.17 11.54
CA ARG A 74 14.23 7.30 11.59
C ARG A 74 15.67 6.84 11.37
N ASN A 75 16.08 5.75 12.00
CA ASN A 75 17.43 5.20 11.85
C ASN A 75 17.62 4.52 10.49
N VAL A 76 16.64 3.74 10.02
CA VAL A 76 16.69 3.08 8.71
C VAL A 76 16.83 4.10 7.58
N PHE A 77 16.17 5.25 7.65
CA PHE A 77 16.22 6.27 6.61
C PHE A 77 17.26 7.37 6.83
N ALA A 78 18.00 7.33 7.94
CA ALA A 78 19.11 8.25 8.19
C ALA A 78 20.13 8.20 7.04
N GLY A 79 20.48 9.38 6.52
CA GLY A 79 21.42 9.52 5.41
C GLY A 79 20.93 9.03 4.05
N LYS A 80 19.64 8.65 3.91
CA LYS A 80 19.09 8.17 2.62
C LYS A 80 18.39 9.25 1.78
N GLY A 81 18.31 10.48 2.29
CA GLY A 81 17.59 11.58 1.66
C GLY A 81 16.07 11.51 1.88
N ILE A 82 15.61 10.71 2.85
CA ILE A 82 14.20 10.57 3.19
C ILE A 82 13.95 11.20 4.56
N LYS A 83 13.07 12.19 4.61
CA LYS A 83 12.58 12.83 5.83
C LYS A 83 11.55 11.93 6.50
N VAL A 84 11.78 11.57 7.75
CA VAL A 84 10.84 10.77 8.56
C VAL A 84 10.23 11.67 9.63
N ILE A 85 8.91 11.83 9.56
CA ILE A 85 8.12 12.63 10.48
C ILE A 85 7.32 11.69 11.37
N LYS A 86 7.33 11.95 12.67
CA LYS A 86 6.53 11.19 13.62
C LYS A 86 5.07 11.62 13.49
N GLY A 87 4.17 10.66 13.29
CA GLY A 87 2.73 10.88 13.32
C GLY A 87 2.23 11.20 14.73
N GLY A 88 0.99 11.65 14.86
CA GLY A 88 0.37 12.03 16.13
C GLY A 88 -0.30 10.86 16.85
N LYS A 89 -0.85 9.89 16.11
CA LYS A 89 -1.61 8.76 16.65
C LYS A 89 -0.71 7.55 16.88
N THR A 90 -0.50 7.19 18.14
CA THR A 90 0.00 5.86 18.52
C THR A 90 -1.10 4.83 18.21
N LEU A 91 -0.75 3.80 17.46
CA LEU A 91 -1.66 2.72 17.10
C LEU A 91 -1.90 1.77 18.27
N SER A 92 -3.07 1.15 18.30
CA SER A 92 -3.38 0.06 19.22
C SER A 92 -4.10 -1.08 18.51
N ARG A 93 -4.22 -2.21 19.19
CA ARG A 93 -4.51 -3.52 18.57
C ARG A 93 -5.83 -3.64 17.81
N ASN A 94 -6.87 -2.91 18.22
CA ASN A 94 -8.22 -3.19 17.74
C ASN A 94 -8.71 -2.07 16.84
N TYR A 95 -9.40 -2.44 15.75
CA TYR A 95 -10.13 -1.49 14.92
C TYR A 95 -11.08 -0.63 15.77
N PRO A 96 -11.18 0.69 15.53
CA PRO A 96 -10.51 1.48 14.48
C PRO A 96 -9.18 2.14 14.93
N GLU A 97 -8.54 1.67 15.98
CA GLU A 97 -7.36 2.32 16.57
C GLU A 97 -6.04 1.93 15.89
N ASP A 98 -6.08 1.02 14.90
CA ASP A 98 -4.94 0.54 14.13
C ASP A 98 -4.85 1.14 12.71
N ILE A 99 -5.88 1.83 12.23
CA ILE A 99 -6.00 2.25 10.81
C ILE A 99 -5.47 3.65 10.51
N ALA A 100 -4.90 4.37 11.48
CA ALA A 100 -4.73 5.82 11.36
C ALA A 100 -3.84 6.30 10.20
N TYR A 101 -2.94 5.44 9.72
CA TYR A 101 -2.04 5.70 8.59
C TYR A 101 -2.41 4.92 7.32
N ASN A 102 -3.42 4.03 7.36
CA ASN A 102 -3.81 3.16 6.25
C ASN A 102 -4.68 3.88 5.20
N VAL A 103 -4.28 5.09 4.85
CA VAL A 103 -4.94 5.99 3.90
C VAL A 103 -4.55 5.62 2.48
N ALA A 104 -5.53 5.37 1.60
CA ALA A 104 -5.26 5.16 0.19
C ALA A 104 -5.11 6.50 -0.56
N ARG A 105 -4.18 6.56 -1.53
CA ARG A 105 -3.99 7.70 -2.42
C ARG A 105 -4.36 7.33 -3.84
N ILE A 106 -5.18 8.15 -4.50
CA ILE A 106 -5.43 8.05 -5.94
C ILE A 106 -5.65 9.44 -6.54
N GLY A 107 -4.85 9.78 -7.55
CA GLY A 107 -4.88 11.11 -8.14
C GLY A 107 -4.65 12.21 -7.10
N ARG A 108 -5.56 13.18 -7.10
CA ARG A 108 -5.66 14.26 -6.11
C ARG A 108 -6.36 13.87 -4.81
N TYR A 109 -6.74 12.61 -4.63
CA TYR A 109 -7.56 12.17 -3.50
C TYR A 109 -6.79 11.35 -2.47
N ALA A 110 -7.19 11.52 -1.21
CA ALA A 110 -6.95 10.61 -0.10
C ALA A 110 -8.28 9.94 0.28
N VAL A 111 -8.35 8.62 0.22
CA VAL A 111 -9.56 7.84 0.53
C VAL A 111 -9.34 7.18 1.88
N HIS A 112 -10.17 7.52 2.88
CA HIS A 112 -10.06 6.92 4.21
C HIS A 112 -11.30 7.22 5.08
N ASN A 113 -11.40 6.53 6.22
CA ASN A 113 -12.21 7.02 7.32
C ASN A 113 -11.55 8.26 7.94
N ILE A 114 -11.98 9.43 7.49
CA ILE A 114 -11.42 10.74 7.89
C ILE A 114 -11.40 10.91 9.42
N GLN A 115 -12.40 10.39 10.15
CA GLN A 115 -12.48 10.51 11.61
C GLN A 115 -11.32 9.81 12.32
N HIS A 116 -10.78 8.75 11.71
CA HIS A 116 -9.68 7.97 12.27
C HIS A 116 -8.33 8.25 11.60
N THR A 117 -8.25 9.24 10.71
CA THR A 117 -6.96 9.62 10.07
C THR A 117 -6.08 10.34 11.07
N ASP A 118 -4.79 9.99 11.12
CA ASP A 118 -3.82 10.71 11.91
C ASP A 118 -3.79 12.21 11.56
N GLN A 119 -3.77 13.09 12.56
CA GLN A 119 -3.88 14.53 12.34
C GLN A 119 -2.63 15.13 11.69
N VAL A 120 -1.43 14.58 11.97
CA VAL A 120 -0.19 15.02 11.31
C VAL A 120 -0.25 14.63 9.84
N LEU A 121 -0.60 13.37 9.55
CA LEU A 121 -0.80 12.91 8.17
C LEU A 121 -1.84 13.77 7.44
N LYS A 122 -3.00 14.00 8.06
CA LYS A 122 -4.07 14.83 7.49
C LYS A 122 -3.57 16.23 7.13
N TYR A 123 -2.87 16.89 8.04
CA TYR A 123 -2.27 18.21 7.78
C TYR A 123 -1.38 18.21 6.53
N TYR A 124 -0.43 17.28 6.41
CA TYR A 124 0.46 17.22 5.24
C TYR A 124 -0.27 16.93 3.93
N LEU A 125 -1.34 16.12 3.97
CA LEU A 125 -2.17 15.86 2.80
C LEU A 125 -2.95 17.11 2.37
N GLU A 126 -3.56 17.82 3.32
CA GLU A 126 -4.32 19.06 3.05
C GLU A 126 -3.42 20.18 2.51
N GLU A 127 -2.24 20.37 3.11
CA GLU A 127 -1.24 21.35 2.64
C GLU A 127 -0.75 21.04 1.22
N ALA A 128 -0.72 19.77 0.83
CA ALA A 128 -0.41 19.34 -0.53
C ALA A 128 -1.59 19.46 -1.51
N GLY A 129 -2.72 20.02 -1.08
CA GLY A 129 -3.93 20.21 -1.88
C GLY A 129 -4.69 18.91 -2.16
N ILE A 130 -4.55 17.90 -1.30
CA ILE A 130 -5.19 16.58 -1.48
C ILE A 130 -6.57 16.58 -0.87
N GLU A 131 -7.56 16.21 -1.67
CA GLU A 131 -8.96 16.17 -1.29
C GLU A 131 -9.32 14.83 -0.62
N PHE A 132 -10.08 14.86 0.47
CA PHE A 132 -10.49 13.64 1.14
C PHE A 132 -11.80 13.07 0.59
N ILE A 133 -11.79 11.78 0.27
CA ILE A 133 -12.99 10.98 0.02
C ILE A 133 -13.26 10.15 1.28
N HIS A 134 -14.32 10.51 2.00
CA HIS A 134 -14.73 9.75 3.18
C HIS A 134 -15.34 8.39 2.79
N VAL A 135 -14.89 7.35 3.48
CA VAL A 135 -15.49 6.01 3.49
C VAL A 135 -15.50 5.46 4.92
N ASN A 136 -16.42 4.55 5.24
CA ASN A 136 -16.54 4.01 6.60
C ASN A 136 -15.42 2.99 6.94
N GLN A 137 -14.95 2.23 5.95
CA GLN A 137 -13.85 1.27 6.09
C GLN A 137 -12.50 2.00 6.26
N GLY A 138 -11.69 1.54 7.22
CA GLY A 138 -10.38 2.10 7.55
C GLY A 138 -9.20 1.44 6.87
N TYR A 139 -9.27 0.15 6.51
CA TYR A 139 -8.17 -0.55 5.83
C TYR A 139 -8.07 -0.17 4.35
N THR A 140 -8.16 1.13 4.03
CA THR A 140 -8.31 1.59 2.66
C THR A 140 -7.06 1.33 1.83
N LYS A 141 -5.86 1.56 2.36
CA LYS A 141 -4.62 1.30 1.60
C LYS A 141 -4.37 -0.19 1.42
N CYS A 142 -4.68 -1.02 2.42
CA CYS A 142 -4.68 -2.47 2.26
C CYS A 142 -5.69 -2.90 1.18
N SER A 143 -6.85 -2.25 1.09
CA SER A 143 -7.88 -2.61 0.11
C SER A 143 -7.62 -2.10 -1.30
N LEU A 144 -6.92 -0.97 -1.48
CA LEU A 144 -6.88 -0.19 -2.74
C LEU A 144 -5.46 -0.02 -3.28
N THR A 145 -5.27 -0.34 -4.57
CA THR A 145 -4.03 -0.05 -5.32
C THR A 145 -4.27 1.01 -6.39
N PRO A 146 -3.61 2.18 -6.33
CA PRO A 146 -3.65 3.12 -7.43
C PRO A 146 -2.86 2.58 -8.62
N ILE A 147 -3.44 2.67 -9.81
CA ILE A 147 -2.80 2.31 -11.09
C ILE A 147 -2.40 3.56 -11.85
N SER A 148 -3.25 4.59 -11.84
CA SER A 148 -2.99 5.91 -12.40
C SER A 148 -3.68 6.99 -11.55
N GLU A 149 -3.69 8.24 -12.01
CA GLU A 149 -4.43 9.33 -11.36
C GLU A 149 -5.95 9.09 -11.31
N ASN A 150 -6.50 8.23 -12.17
CA ASN A 150 -7.93 7.95 -12.28
C ASN A 150 -8.29 6.46 -12.46
N ARG A 151 -7.34 5.54 -12.19
CA ARG A 151 -7.58 4.09 -12.22
C ARG A 151 -7.08 3.40 -10.97
N ALA A 152 -7.85 2.45 -10.44
CA ALA A 152 -7.50 1.67 -9.25
C ALA A 152 -7.95 0.21 -9.31
N LEU A 153 -7.35 -0.61 -8.44
CA LEU A 153 -7.90 -1.88 -7.98
C LEU A 153 -8.46 -1.70 -6.58
N THR A 154 -9.50 -2.44 -6.21
CA THR A 154 -9.94 -2.54 -4.82
C THR A 154 -10.51 -3.92 -4.48
N SER A 155 -10.34 -4.33 -3.24
CA SER A 155 -11.03 -5.49 -2.65
C SER A 155 -12.28 -5.12 -1.83
N ASP A 156 -12.63 -3.85 -1.75
CA ASP A 156 -13.82 -3.37 -1.04
C ASP A 156 -14.86 -2.80 -2.03
N PHE A 157 -16.06 -3.38 -2.02
CA PHE A 157 -17.14 -3.02 -2.93
C PHE A 157 -17.71 -1.62 -2.66
N LEU A 158 -17.75 -1.15 -1.41
CA LEU A 158 -18.25 0.19 -1.09
C LEU A 158 -17.24 1.25 -1.52
N ILE A 159 -15.93 0.98 -1.37
CA ILE A 159 -14.88 1.82 -1.92
C ILE A 159 -14.96 1.85 -3.44
N HIS A 160 -15.16 0.71 -4.10
CA HIS A 160 -15.36 0.64 -5.55
C HIS A 160 -16.49 1.57 -6.03
N GLU A 161 -17.68 1.46 -5.43
CA GLU A 161 -18.83 2.31 -5.80
C GLU A 161 -18.54 3.79 -5.50
N LYS A 162 -17.89 4.08 -4.37
CA LYS A 162 -17.50 5.46 -4.03
C LYS A 162 -16.55 6.04 -5.06
N LEU A 163 -15.50 5.33 -5.48
CA LEU A 163 -14.55 5.82 -6.48
C LEU A 163 -15.21 6.12 -7.83
N LYS A 164 -16.18 5.29 -8.25
CA LYS A 164 -16.92 5.52 -9.49
C LYS A 164 -17.70 6.84 -9.48
N THR A 165 -18.26 7.25 -8.33
CA THR A 165 -18.92 8.56 -8.18
C THR A 165 -17.95 9.74 -8.36
N HIS A 166 -16.65 9.51 -8.27
CA HIS A 166 -15.59 10.49 -8.51
C HIS A 166 -14.92 10.32 -9.89
N ASN A 167 -15.55 9.61 -10.84
CA ASN A 167 -15.03 9.32 -12.18
C ASN A 167 -13.68 8.57 -12.18
N ILE A 168 -13.45 7.73 -11.17
CA ILE A 168 -12.29 6.86 -11.09
C ILE A 168 -12.70 5.47 -11.57
N ASP A 169 -12.05 4.99 -12.63
CA ASP A 169 -12.25 3.64 -13.17
C ASP A 169 -11.60 2.62 -12.24
N CYS A 170 -12.43 1.80 -11.59
CA CYS A 170 -11.99 0.90 -10.54
C CYS A 170 -12.38 -0.54 -10.87
N MET A 171 -11.41 -1.46 -10.79
CA MET A 171 -11.67 -2.88 -10.90
C MET A 171 -11.81 -3.48 -9.49
N TYR A 172 -12.94 -4.12 -9.23
CA TYR A 172 -13.14 -4.93 -8.03
C TYR A 172 -12.46 -6.30 -8.15
N ILE A 173 -11.77 -6.72 -7.10
CA ILE A 173 -11.16 -8.05 -6.96
C ILE A 173 -11.71 -8.70 -5.69
N ASN A 174 -12.37 -9.87 -5.84
CA ASN A 174 -12.84 -10.63 -4.68
C ASN A 174 -11.66 -10.91 -3.73
N PRO A 175 -11.70 -10.48 -2.46
CA PRO A 175 -10.60 -10.67 -1.52
C PRO A 175 -10.25 -12.13 -1.24
N GLU A 176 -11.18 -13.09 -1.44
CA GLU A 176 -10.95 -14.51 -1.19
C GLU A 176 -9.78 -15.13 -1.97
N VAL A 177 -9.33 -14.48 -3.05
CA VAL A 177 -8.13 -14.93 -3.79
C VAL A 177 -6.83 -14.62 -3.07
N VAL A 178 -6.86 -13.72 -2.10
CA VAL A 178 -5.70 -13.20 -1.36
C VAL A 178 -5.51 -13.96 -0.06
N TYR A 179 -4.32 -14.55 0.10
CA TYR A 179 -3.95 -15.20 1.35
C TYR A 179 -3.46 -14.18 2.39
N LEU A 180 -3.95 -14.31 3.63
CA LEU A 180 -3.40 -13.62 4.80
C LEU A 180 -3.50 -14.55 6.01
N LYS A 181 -2.36 -14.92 6.58
CA LYS A 181 -2.32 -15.84 7.72
C LYS A 181 -3.02 -15.21 8.94
N GLY A 182 -3.99 -15.93 9.51
CA GLY A 182 -4.75 -15.50 10.70
C GLY A 182 -6.09 -14.86 10.39
N TYR A 183 -6.42 -14.64 9.12
CA TYR A 183 -7.75 -14.26 8.66
C TYR A 183 -8.25 -15.18 7.54
N ASN A 184 -9.51 -15.03 7.15
CA ASN A 184 -10.10 -15.78 6.03
C ASN A 184 -9.48 -15.38 4.69
N TYR A 185 -9.11 -14.11 4.56
CA TYR A 185 -8.49 -13.52 3.36
C TYR A 185 -7.76 -12.23 3.72
N GLY A 186 -6.88 -11.78 2.82
CA GLY A 186 -6.30 -10.44 2.83
C GLY A 186 -6.90 -9.54 1.75
N PHE A 187 -6.18 -8.48 1.39
CA PHE A 187 -6.66 -7.50 0.41
C PHE A 187 -5.67 -7.24 -0.74
N ILE A 188 -6.20 -6.88 -1.92
CA ILE A 188 -5.37 -6.70 -3.13
C ILE A 188 -4.37 -5.54 -3.02
N GLY A 189 -4.72 -4.46 -2.32
CA GLY A 189 -3.84 -3.32 -2.04
C GLY A 189 -2.60 -3.74 -1.26
N GLY A 190 -2.80 -4.59 -0.25
CA GLY A 190 -1.75 -5.15 0.58
C GLY A 190 -0.79 -6.11 -0.15
N CYS A 191 -1.17 -6.57 -1.34
CA CYS A 191 -0.41 -7.55 -2.12
C CYS A 191 0.33 -6.98 -3.33
N THR A 192 0.11 -5.71 -3.64
CA THR A 192 0.52 -5.15 -4.94
C THR A 192 1.16 -3.78 -4.78
N GLY A 193 1.87 -3.36 -5.83
CA GLY A 193 2.39 -2.01 -5.93
C GLY A 193 2.87 -1.70 -7.34
N LEU A 194 2.70 -0.45 -7.76
CA LEU A 194 3.36 0.04 -8.95
C LEU A 194 4.83 0.31 -8.60
N ILE A 195 5.74 -0.35 -9.31
CA ILE A 195 7.16 -0.32 -8.98
C ILE A 195 7.88 0.80 -9.73
N ASN A 196 7.56 1.00 -11.00
CA ASN A 196 8.14 2.05 -11.84
C ASN A 196 7.19 2.35 -13.01
N GLU A 197 7.65 3.11 -13.99
CA GLU A 197 6.87 3.51 -15.16
C GLU A 197 6.43 2.36 -16.08
N LYS A 198 6.87 1.12 -15.82
CA LYS A 198 6.57 -0.07 -16.62
C LYS A 198 6.03 -1.25 -15.84
N ILE A 199 6.37 -1.41 -14.55
CA ILE A 199 6.16 -2.65 -13.82
C ILE A 199 5.12 -2.45 -12.73
N PHE A 200 4.03 -3.22 -12.84
CA PHE A 200 3.11 -3.49 -11.76
C PHE A 200 3.44 -4.86 -11.15
N LEU A 201 3.68 -4.92 -9.84
CA LEU A 201 4.17 -6.12 -9.18
C LEU A 201 3.15 -6.62 -8.15
N SER A 202 2.89 -7.93 -8.15
CA SER A 202 2.19 -8.64 -7.08
C SER A 202 3.16 -9.48 -6.25
N THR A 203 2.85 -9.73 -4.99
CA THR A 203 3.65 -10.61 -4.10
C THR A 203 3.73 -12.06 -4.59
N GLY A 204 2.71 -12.52 -5.33
CA GLY A 204 2.62 -13.87 -5.89
C GLY A 204 1.54 -13.99 -6.96
N LYS A 205 1.04 -15.21 -7.17
CA LYS A 205 0.08 -15.57 -8.21
C LYS A 205 -1.36 -15.56 -7.71
N ILE A 206 -2.27 -15.07 -8.57
CA ILE A 206 -3.69 -15.39 -8.46
C ILE A 206 -3.91 -16.70 -9.23
N PHE A 207 -4.29 -17.77 -8.52
CA PHE A 207 -4.50 -19.10 -9.13
C PHE A 207 -5.82 -19.21 -9.88
N ASP A 208 -6.82 -18.40 -9.54
CA ASP A 208 -8.02 -18.26 -10.35
C ASP A 208 -7.65 -17.68 -11.72
N LYS A 209 -7.80 -18.49 -12.78
CA LYS A 209 -7.40 -18.13 -14.14
C LYS A 209 -8.20 -16.96 -14.71
N ASN A 210 -9.48 -16.85 -14.36
CA ASN A 210 -10.35 -15.80 -14.89
C ASN A 210 -10.00 -14.45 -14.26
N ILE A 211 -9.82 -14.42 -12.94
CA ILE A 211 -9.40 -13.22 -12.21
C ILE A 211 -7.99 -12.81 -12.64
N SER A 212 -7.05 -13.76 -12.72
CA SER A 212 -5.67 -13.51 -13.17
C SER A 212 -5.63 -12.91 -14.58
N LEU A 213 -6.40 -13.47 -15.54
CA LEU A 213 -6.47 -12.95 -16.90
C LEU A 213 -7.09 -11.54 -16.94
N SER A 214 -8.15 -11.31 -16.17
CA SER A 214 -8.86 -10.03 -16.13
C SER A 214 -7.98 -8.94 -15.54
N LEU A 215 -7.28 -9.23 -14.43
CA LEU A 215 -6.32 -8.33 -13.82
C LEU A 215 -5.18 -8.02 -14.77
N LYS A 216 -4.58 -9.03 -15.43
CA LYS A 216 -3.51 -8.82 -16.41
C LYS A 216 -3.95 -7.88 -17.53
N LYS A 217 -5.14 -8.09 -18.10
CA LYS A 217 -5.71 -7.20 -19.14
C LYS A 217 -5.93 -5.78 -18.62
N PHE A 218 -6.48 -5.62 -17.42
CA PHE A 218 -6.73 -4.31 -16.81
C PHE A 218 -5.42 -3.52 -16.61
N ILE A 219 -4.39 -4.18 -16.08
CA ILE A 219 -3.06 -3.58 -15.88
C ILE A 219 -2.39 -3.25 -17.22
N GLN A 220 -2.42 -4.16 -18.20
CA GLN A 220 -1.86 -3.96 -19.53
C GLN A 220 -2.54 -2.81 -20.29
N SER A 221 -3.86 -2.69 -20.19
CA SER A 221 -4.59 -1.56 -20.78
C SER A 221 -4.24 -0.21 -20.15
N SER A 222 -3.58 -0.22 -18.97
CA SER A 222 -3.05 0.96 -18.30
C SER A 222 -1.58 1.25 -18.67
N GLY A 223 -0.99 0.48 -19.58
CA GLY A 223 0.39 0.66 -20.05
C GLY A 223 1.46 -0.09 -19.25
N TYR A 224 1.08 -0.91 -18.27
CA TYR A 224 2.01 -1.62 -17.40
C TYR A 224 2.14 -3.10 -17.73
N ILE A 225 3.33 -3.64 -17.45
CA ILE A 225 3.62 -5.06 -17.44
C ILE A 225 3.26 -5.59 -16.05
N TYR A 226 2.34 -6.55 -15.99
CA TYR A 226 2.04 -7.30 -14.78
C TYR A 226 3.10 -8.36 -14.52
N LYS A 227 3.76 -8.30 -13.36
CA LYS A 227 4.77 -9.26 -12.93
C LYS A 227 4.39 -9.86 -11.57
N GLU A 228 4.69 -11.14 -11.39
CA GLU A 228 4.50 -11.87 -10.14
C GLU A 228 5.88 -11.99 -9.44
N ALA A 229 5.98 -11.59 -8.18
CA ALA A 229 7.25 -11.58 -7.45
C ALA A 229 7.68 -12.96 -6.94
N SER A 230 6.74 -13.88 -6.80
CA SER A 230 6.99 -15.26 -6.39
C SER A 230 6.09 -16.25 -7.13
N SER A 231 6.45 -17.53 -7.05
CA SER A 231 5.68 -18.64 -7.61
C SER A 231 4.47 -19.05 -6.76
N GLY A 232 4.41 -18.62 -5.50
CA GLY A 232 3.37 -18.95 -4.53
C GLY A 232 2.07 -18.15 -4.72
N GLN A 233 1.08 -18.41 -3.85
CA GLN A 233 -0.18 -17.66 -3.83
C GLN A 233 0.09 -16.18 -3.49
N ILE A 234 -0.67 -15.29 -4.12
CA ILE A 234 -0.68 -13.87 -3.76
C ILE A 234 -1.01 -13.73 -2.27
N THR A 235 -0.13 -13.04 -1.55
CA THR A 235 -0.17 -12.93 -0.09
C THR A 235 -0.15 -11.45 0.29
N ASP A 236 -1.01 -11.08 1.23
CA ASP A 236 -1.05 -9.73 1.78
C ASP A 236 0.16 -9.51 2.69
N LEU A 237 0.94 -8.49 2.34
CA LEU A 237 2.17 -8.07 3.02
C LEU A 237 2.17 -6.54 3.25
N GLY A 238 0.99 -5.93 3.31
CA GLY A 238 0.82 -4.51 3.67
C GLY A 238 1.36 -3.50 2.66
N THR A 239 1.16 -3.75 1.37
CA THR A 239 1.57 -2.91 0.23
C THR A 239 3.07 -2.94 -0.03
N LEU A 240 3.46 -2.98 -1.31
CA LEU A 240 4.83 -2.70 -1.72
C LEU A 240 5.01 -1.18 -1.86
N ILE A 241 5.72 -0.53 -0.93
CA ILE A 241 5.88 0.93 -0.93
C ILE A 241 7.19 1.32 -1.65
N PRO A 242 7.15 1.82 -2.89
CA PRO A 242 8.35 2.27 -3.59
C PRO A 242 8.89 3.59 -3.00
N ILE A 243 10.21 3.70 -2.90
CA ILE A 243 10.92 4.91 -2.47
C ILE A 243 11.96 5.27 -3.51
N ILE A 244 11.83 6.46 -4.06
CA ILE A 244 12.59 6.95 -5.22
C ILE A 244 13.97 7.53 -4.83
#